data_AF-A0A7M2C0V2-F1
#
_entry.id   AF-A0A7M2C0V2-F1
#
_cell.length_a   1.000
_cell.length_b   1.000
_cell.length_c   1.000
_cell.angle_alpha   90.00
_cell.angle_beta   90.00
_cell.angle_gamma   90.00
#
_symmetry.space_group_name_H-M   'P 1'
#
loop_
_entity.id
_entity.type
_entity.pdbx_description
1 polymer ?
#
loop_
_entity_poly.entity_id
_entity_poly.type
_entity_poly.pdbx_seq_one_letter_code
_entity_poly.pdbx_strand_id
1 'polypeptide(L)'
;MGQKVNPHGFRLGITTDHVSHWFADSNKPGQRYKDFVREDIKIRQLMSTGMERAGIAKVEIERTRDRVRVDIHTARPGIVIGRRGAEADRIRGELEKLTGKQVQLNILEVKNPEIEAQLVAQGIAEQLTSRVAFRRAMKKAMQSAQRAGAKGIRVACSGRLGGAEMSRSEFYREGRVPLHTLRANIDYGFYEAKTTFGRIGVKVWIYKGDVTAKELAQQAAAAPSRGRGGDRPGRPGGDRRRRNDRPAAEAAPAAVEAPAAEAAAPAAEGGQA
;
A
#
# COMPACT_ATOMS: atom_id res chain seq x y z
N MET A 1 8.92 -8.19 26.19
CA MET A 1 9.85 -8.61 25.11
C MET A 1 9.43 -8.01 23.77
N GLY A 2 10.31 -7.20 23.16
CA GLY A 2 10.09 -6.46 21.91
C GLY A 2 10.72 -7.09 20.65
N GLN A 3 10.94 -8.41 20.64
CA GLN A 3 11.67 -9.13 19.59
C GLN A 3 10.85 -9.39 18.30
N LYS A 4 9.72 -8.69 18.10
CA LYS A 4 8.83 -8.91 16.95
C LYS A 4 8.78 -7.65 16.09
N VAL A 5 9.07 -7.81 14.81
CA VAL A 5 9.00 -6.73 13.81
C VAL A 5 7.53 -6.43 13.47
N ASN A 6 7.23 -5.17 13.10
CA ASN A 6 5.91 -4.80 12.61
C ASN A 6 5.58 -5.58 11.31
N PRO A 7 4.49 -6.37 11.26
CA PRO A 7 4.12 -7.17 10.09
C PRO A 7 3.92 -6.35 8.82
N HIS A 8 3.41 -5.12 8.93
CA HIS A 8 3.20 -4.22 7.81
C HIS A 8 4.53 -3.73 7.24
N GLY A 9 5.49 -3.39 8.11
CA GLY A 9 6.82 -2.96 7.69
C GLY A 9 7.66 -4.09 7.12
N PHE A 10 7.53 -5.30 7.68
CA PHE A 10 8.23 -6.50 7.20
C PHE A 10 7.83 -6.94 5.79
N ARG A 11 6.64 -6.51 5.32
CA ARG A 11 6.04 -6.89 4.04
C ARG A 11 6.04 -5.78 2.99
N LEU A 12 6.58 -4.61 3.35
CA LEU A 12 6.61 -3.43 2.49
C LEU A 12 7.41 -3.74 1.22
N GLY A 13 6.81 -3.51 0.06
CA GLY A 13 7.41 -3.80 -1.26
C GLY A 13 7.24 -5.24 -1.74
N ILE A 14 6.57 -6.12 -0.98
CA ILE A 14 6.25 -7.50 -1.39
C ILE A 14 4.75 -7.70 -1.46
N THR A 15 4.05 -7.57 -0.33
CA THR A 15 2.58 -7.72 -0.27
C THR A 15 1.87 -6.44 0.15
N THR A 16 2.56 -5.53 0.83
CA THR A 16 2.01 -4.23 1.27
C THR A 16 2.72 -3.08 0.57
N ASP A 17 1.94 -2.08 0.17
CA ASP A 17 2.45 -0.87 -0.46
C ASP A 17 2.65 0.27 0.56
N HIS A 18 3.33 1.32 0.11
CA HIS A 18 3.46 2.56 0.88
C HIS A 18 2.09 3.23 1.07
N VAL A 19 1.93 3.93 2.20
CA VAL A 19 0.70 4.66 2.49
C VAL A 19 0.75 6.08 1.91
N SER A 20 1.93 6.68 1.85
CA SER A 20 2.16 7.96 1.17
C SER A 20 2.87 7.70 -0.17
N HIS A 21 2.33 8.25 -1.26
CA HIS A 21 2.86 8.10 -2.61
C HIS A 21 3.29 9.47 -3.15
N TRP A 22 4.58 9.77 -3.04
CA TRP A 22 5.17 10.97 -3.61
C TRP A 22 6.68 10.83 -3.67
N PHE A 23 7.30 11.65 -4.51
CA PHE A 23 8.75 11.73 -4.66
C PHE A 23 9.20 13.18 -4.54
N ALA A 24 10.30 13.41 -3.85
CA ALA A 24 10.85 14.76 -3.64
C ALA A 24 12.37 14.74 -3.72
N ASP A 25 12.91 15.33 -4.79
CA ASP A 25 14.36 15.54 -5.00
C ASP A 25 14.72 17.04 -5.06
N SER A 26 13.75 17.90 -4.73
CA SER A 26 13.94 19.35 -4.80
C SER A 26 14.65 19.86 -3.56
N ASN A 27 15.73 20.62 -3.77
CA ASN A 27 16.43 21.34 -2.70
C ASN A 27 15.76 22.68 -2.33
N LYS A 28 14.69 23.07 -3.02
CA LYS A 28 13.95 24.32 -2.74
C LYS A 28 13.21 24.21 -1.39
N PRO A 29 13.32 25.22 -0.49
CA PRO A 29 12.55 25.25 0.75
C PRO A 29 11.05 25.07 0.48
N GLY A 30 10.37 24.21 1.25
CA GLY A 30 8.95 23.88 1.05
C GLY A 30 8.67 22.80 -0.01
N GLN A 31 9.72 22.29 -0.68
CA GLN A 31 9.64 21.15 -1.60
C GLN A 31 10.63 20.03 -1.23
N ARG A 32 11.28 20.15 -0.07
CA ARG A 32 12.24 19.16 0.43
C ARG A 32 11.49 17.98 1.03
N TYR A 33 12.12 16.82 1.00
CA TYR A 33 11.63 15.62 1.67
C TYR A 33 11.27 15.87 3.15
N LYS A 34 12.14 16.58 3.88
CA LYS A 34 11.91 16.96 5.29
C LYS A 34 10.61 17.74 5.51
N ASP A 35 10.30 18.66 4.61
CA ASP A 35 9.14 19.54 4.72
C ASP A 35 7.86 18.73 4.51
N PHE A 36 7.83 17.86 3.48
CA PHE A 36 6.70 16.98 3.21
C PHE A 36 6.46 15.95 4.31
N VAL A 37 7.52 15.38 4.91
CA VAL A 37 7.36 14.48 6.06
C VAL A 37 6.75 15.23 7.25
N ARG A 38 7.20 16.47 7.52
CA ARG A 38 6.65 17.28 8.61
C ARG A 38 5.17 17.59 8.39
N GLU A 39 4.79 17.91 7.16
CA GLU A 39 3.40 18.12 6.79
C GLU A 39 2.57 16.82 6.92
N ASP A 40 3.06 15.68 6.41
CA ASP A 40 2.37 14.38 6.50
C ASP A 40 2.07 13.99 7.95
N ILE A 41 3.01 14.21 8.88
CA ILE A 41 2.80 13.95 10.31
C ILE A 41 1.66 14.81 10.86
N LYS A 42 1.65 16.10 10.54
CA LYS A 42 0.59 17.03 10.98
C LYS A 42 -0.77 16.66 10.40
N ILE A 43 -0.82 16.32 9.11
CA ILE A 43 -2.05 15.87 8.44
C ILE A 43 -2.59 14.64 9.14
N ARG A 44 -1.76 13.62 9.38
CA ARG A 44 -2.18 12.37 10.07
C ARG A 44 -2.63 12.62 11.51
N GLN A 45 -1.97 13.53 12.21
CA GLN A 45 -2.35 13.91 13.58
C GLN A 45 -3.68 14.64 13.63
N LEU A 46 -3.93 15.57 12.70
CA LEU A 46 -5.22 16.25 12.58
C LEU A 46 -6.32 15.25 12.22
N MET A 47 -6.05 14.34 11.28
CA MET A 47 -7.03 13.31 10.90
C MET A 47 -7.33 12.34 12.06
N SER A 48 -6.37 12.07 12.94
CA SER A 48 -6.59 11.19 14.09
C SER A 48 -7.32 11.89 15.23
N THR A 49 -7.22 13.23 15.33
CA THR A 49 -7.77 14.03 16.43
C THR A 49 -9.17 14.50 16.07
N GLY A 50 -10.17 14.17 16.88
CA GLY A 50 -11.57 14.60 16.65
C GLY A 50 -12.39 13.68 15.76
N MET A 51 -11.76 12.73 15.05
CA MET A 51 -12.45 11.73 14.21
C MET A 51 -12.40 10.30 14.75
N GLU A 52 -12.18 10.13 16.06
CA GLU A 52 -12.26 8.81 16.71
C GLU A 52 -13.62 8.14 16.38
N ARG A 53 -14.72 8.90 16.44
CA ARG A 53 -16.07 8.37 16.11
C ARG A 53 -16.27 7.98 14.64
N ALA A 54 -15.46 8.47 13.70
CA ALA A 54 -15.60 8.08 12.30
C ALA A 54 -15.06 6.66 12.05
N GLY A 55 -14.05 6.24 12.80
CA GLY A 55 -13.35 4.97 12.58
C GLY A 55 -12.51 5.03 11.31
N ILE A 56 -11.36 5.71 11.39
CA ILE A 56 -10.43 5.84 10.27
C ILE A 56 -9.51 4.63 10.24
N ALA A 57 -9.52 3.91 9.12
CA ALA A 57 -8.66 2.75 8.89
C ALA A 57 -7.28 3.17 8.39
N LYS A 58 -7.25 3.97 7.32
CA LYS A 58 -6.05 4.35 6.58
C LYS A 58 -6.18 5.75 6.03
N VAL A 59 -5.10 6.53 6.08
CA VAL A 59 -5.00 7.85 5.45
C VAL A 59 -3.92 7.77 4.40
N GLU A 60 -4.29 7.77 3.13
CA GLU A 60 -3.37 7.78 2.01
C GLU A 60 -3.10 9.21 1.57
N ILE A 61 -1.84 9.52 1.31
CA ILE A 61 -1.41 10.87 0.93
C ILE A 61 -0.68 10.75 -0.39
N GLU A 62 -1.23 11.37 -1.42
CA GLU A 62 -0.59 11.53 -2.71
C GLU A 62 -0.25 13.00 -2.92
N ARG A 63 0.97 13.30 -3.36
CA ARG A 63 1.41 14.68 -3.59
C ARG A 63 1.83 14.85 -5.03
N THR A 64 1.25 15.86 -5.66
CA THR A 64 1.81 16.48 -6.85
C THR A 64 2.54 17.76 -6.42
N ARG A 65 3.14 18.50 -7.36
CA ARG A 65 3.95 19.69 -7.06
C ARG A 65 3.20 20.72 -6.18
N ASP A 66 1.98 21.05 -6.60
CA ASP A 66 1.18 22.15 -6.03
C ASP A 66 -0.12 21.68 -5.36
N ARG A 67 -0.45 20.40 -5.49
CA ARG A 67 -1.72 19.82 -5.00
C ARG A 67 -1.43 18.62 -4.11
N VAL A 68 -2.15 18.53 -3.01
CA VAL A 68 -2.12 17.36 -2.12
C VAL A 68 -3.46 16.67 -2.18
N ARG A 69 -3.44 15.37 -2.46
CA ARG A 69 -4.61 14.50 -2.46
C ARG A 69 -4.55 13.63 -1.20
N VAL A 70 -5.59 13.73 -0.38
CA VAL A 70 -5.74 12.99 0.86
C VAL A 70 -6.94 12.06 0.70
N ASP A 71 -6.66 10.77 0.64
CA ASP A 71 -7.67 9.72 0.48
C ASP A 71 -7.86 9.02 1.83
N ILE A 72 -9.02 9.25 2.45
CA ILE A 72 -9.36 8.72 3.78
C ILE A 72 -10.21 7.47 3.62
N HIS A 73 -9.73 6.36 4.15
CA HIS A 73 -10.51 5.12 4.25
C HIS A 73 -11.17 5.05 5.62
N THR A 74 -12.50 5.06 5.64
CA THR A 74 -13.31 5.12 6.87
C THR A 74 -14.40 4.06 6.90
N ALA A 75 -14.73 3.59 8.10
CA ALA A 75 -15.88 2.70 8.33
C ALA A 75 -17.22 3.45 8.22
N ARG A 76 -17.23 4.76 8.54
CA ARG A 76 -18.45 5.57 8.61
C ARG A 76 -18.24 6.90 7.87
N PRO A 77 -18.41 6.93 6.53
CA PRO A 77 -18.18 8.15 5.74
C PRO A 77 -19.14 9.28 6.12
N GLY A 78 -20.38 8.97 6.53
CA GLY A 78 -21.36 10.00 6.90
C GLY A 78 -20.92 10.91 8.06
N ILE A 79 -20.12 10.40 9.00
CA ILE A 79 -19.60 11.20 10.12
C ILE A 79 -18.50 12.15 9.64
N VAL A 80 -17.66 11.71 8.67
CA VAL A 80 -16.57 12.51 8.11
C VAL A 80 -17.09 13.61 7.18
N ILE A 81 -18.16 13.34 6.43
CA ILE A 81 -18.79 14.33 5.54
C ILE A 81 -19.59 15.35 6.36
N GLY A 82 -20.28 14.89 7.41
CA GLY A 82 -21.13 15.73 8.25
C GLY A 82 -22.42 16.19 7.57
N ARG A 83 -23.16 17.09 8.22
CA ARG A 83 -24.43 17.61 7.69
C ARG A 83 -24.15 18.53 6.49
N ARG A 84 -24.67 18.17 5.31
CA ARG A 84 -24.48 18.93 4.05
C ARG A 84 -23.01 19.17 3.66
N GLY A 85 -22.08 18.31 4.09
CA GLY A 85 -20.66 18.47 3.76
C GLY A 85 -19.88 19.46 4.64
N ALA A 86 -20.53 20.07 5.64
CA ALA A 86 -19.90 21.11 6.47
C ALA A 86 -18.62 20.63 7.18
N GLU A 87 -18.56 19.36 7.57
CA GLU A 87 -17.40 18.78 8.26
C GLU A 87 -16.25 18.54 7.27
N ALA A 88 -16.55 18.02 6.08
CA ALA A 88 -15.55 17.84 5.03
C ALA A 88 -14.95 19.18 4.57
N ASP A 89 -15.76 20.24 4.46
CA ASP A 89 -15.27 21.57 4.09
C ASP A 89 -14.43 22.21 5.20
N ARG A 90 -14.81 22.00 6.48
CA ARG A 90 -13.99 22.40 7.63
C ARG A 90 -12.62 21.73 7.60
N ILE A 91 -12.58 20.40 7.42
CA ILE A 91 -11.34 19.63 7.36
C ILE A 91 -10.49 20.08 6.16
N ARG A 92 -11.10 20.31 4.99
CA ARG A 92 -10.39 20.84 3.82
C ARG A 92 -9.74 22.19 4.13
N GLY A 93 -10.49 23.12 4.74
CA GLY A 93 -9.96 24.43 5.12
C GLY A 93 -8.83 24.37 6.14
N GLU A 94 -8.87 23.44 7.10
CA GLU A 94 -7.78 23.22 8.05
C GLU A 94 -6.53 22.62 7.37
N LEU A 95 -6.72 21.67 6.45
CA LEU A 95 -5.63 21.07 5.69
C LEU A 95 -4.96 22.08 4.73
N GLU A 96 -5.74 22.96 4.11
CA GLU A 96 -5.21 24.05 3.27
C GLU A 96 -4.40 25.05 4.08
N LYS A 97 -4.87 25.43 5.29
CA LYS A 97 -4.11 26.30 6.21
C LYS A 97 -2.79 25.66 6.66
N LEU A 98 -2.77 24.35 6.89
CA LEU A 98 -1.56 23.64 7.32
C LEU A 98 -0.53 23.46 6.21
N THR A 99 -0.99 23.23 4.99
CA THR A 99 -0.14 22.85 3.85
C THR A 99 0.25 24.06 2.99
N GLY A 100 -0.57 25.12 2.99
CA GLY A 100 -0.40 26.27 2.08
C GLY A 100 -0.56 25.91 0.60
N LYS A 101 -1.19 24.76 0.32
CA LYS A 101 -1.41 24.18 -1.01
C LYS A 101 -2.87 23.79 -1.17
N GLN A 102 -3.30 23.62 -2.42
CA GLN A 102 -4.66 23.16 -2.70
C GLN A 102 -4.81 21.69 -2.29
N VAL A 103 -5.83 21.38 -1.49
CA VAL A 103 -6.08 20.03 -0.97
C VAL A 103 -7.32 19.42 -1.60
N GLN A 104 -7.16 18.23 -2.19
CA GLN A 104 -8.26 17.38 -2.61
C GLN A 104 -8.50 16.32 -1.55
N LEU A 105 -9.67 16.36 -0.92
CA LEU A 105 -10.06 15.41 0.10
C LEU A 105 -11.03 14.39 -0.51
N ASN A 106 -10.64 13.12 -0.55
CA ASN A 106 -11.51 12.01 -0.96
C ASN A 106 -11.82 11.13 0.26
N ILE A 107 -13.09 10.79 0.42
CA ILE A 107 -13.57 9.96 1.51
C ILE A 107 -14.05 8.65 0.88
N LEU A 108 -13.37 7.57 1.21
CA LEU A 108 -13.61 6.22 0.70
C LEU A 108 -14.15 5.34 1.82
N GLU A 109 -15.20 4.59 1.52
CA GLU A 109 -15.79 3.64 2.45
C GLU A 109 -15.02 2.32 2.45
N VAL A 110 -14.72 1.80 3.63
CA VAL A 110 -14.18 0.45 3.80
C VAL A 110 -15.32 -0.55 3.68
N LYS A 111 -15.30 -1.40 2.64
CA LYS A 111 -16.36 -2.38 2.35
C LYS A 111 -16.68 -3.30 3.54
N ASN A 112 -15.65 -3.85 4.19
CA ASN A 112 -15.80 -4.78 5.32
C ASN A 112 -14.95 -4.31 6.51
N PRO A 113 -15.53 -3.53 7.45
CA PRO A 113 -14.78 -2.97 8.58
C PRO A 113 -14.27 -4.05 9.55
N GLU A 114 -14.94 -5.20 9.65
CA GLU A 114 -14.58 -6.32 10.53
C GLU A 114 -13.32 -7.09 10.07
N ILE A 115 -12.86 -6.87 8.84
CA ILE A 115 -11.64 -7.48 8.28
C ILE A 115 -10.43 -6.55 8.44
N GLU A 116 -10.66 -5.26 8.68
CA GLU A 116 -9.61 -4.27 8.76
C GLU A 116 -9.04 -4.19 10.17
N ALA A 117 -7.74 -4.49 10.32
CA ALA A 117 -7.15 -4.72 11.63
C ALA A 117 -7.18 -3.47 12.52
N GLN A 118 -7.03 -2.28 11.93
CA GLN A 118 -7.08 -1.01 12.65
C GLN A 118 -8.48 -0.73 13.21
N LEU A 119 -9.53 -0.98 12.42
CA LEU A 119 -10.92 -0.77 12.85
C LEU A 119 -11.34 -1.77 13.92
N VAL A 120 -10.91 -3.03 13.80
CA VAL A 120 -11.14 -4.04 14.83
C VAL A 120 -10.41 -3.68 16.13
N ALA A 121 -9.15 -3.22 16.04
CA ALA A 121 -8.40 -2.77 17.22
C ALA A 121 -9.09 -1.59 17.92
N GLN A 122 -9.57 -0.61 17.14
CA GLN A 122 -10.32 0.53 17.66
C GLN A 122 -11.65 0.08 18.31
N GLY A 123 -12.43 -0.79 17.66
CA GLY A 123 -13.70 -1.27 18.19
C GLY A 123 -13.54 -2.06 19.50
N ILE A 124 -12.47 -2.84 19.65
CA ILE A 124 -12.14 -3.49 20.93
C ILE A 124 -11.77 -2.45 21.98
N ALA A 125 -10.94 -1.46 21.63
CA ALA A 125 -10.52 -0.43 22.56
C ALA A 125 -11.70 0.41 23.07
N GLU A 126 -12.64 0.78 22.19
CA GLU A 126 -13.88 1.46 22.56
C GLU A 126 -14.69 0.64 23.57
N GLN A 127 -14.84 -0.67 23.34
CA GLN A 127 -15.53 -1.57 24.29
C GLN A 127 -14.82 -1.66 25.65
N LEU A 128 -13.49 -1.68 25.67
CA LEU A 128 -12.71 -1.67 26.90
C LEU A 128 -12.86 -0.36 27.67
N THR A 129 -12.91 0.78 26.98
CA THR A 129 -13.21 2.08 27.60
C THR A 129 -14.63 2.12 28.17
N SER A 130 -15.60 1.50 27.50
CA SER A 130 -16.96 1.31 28.01
C SER A 130 -17.09 0.24 29.12
N ARG A 131 -15.98 -0.21 29.71
CA ARG A 131 -15.93 -1.19 30.83
C ARG A 131 -16.52 -2.57 30.50
N VAL A 132 -16.57 -2.95 29.22
CA VAL A 132 -16.94 -4.31 28.83
C VAL A 132 -15.84 -5.29 29.25
N ALA A 133 -16.22 -6.49 29.69
CA ALA A 133 -15.27 -7.54 30.01
C ALA A 133 -14.34 -7.82 28.81
N PHE A 134 -13.03 -7.68 29.02
CA PHE A 134 -12.03 -7.72 27.95
C PHE A 134 -12.04 -9.06 27.17
N ARG A 135 -12.27 -10.19 27.85
CA ARG A 135 -12.43 -11.51 27.20
C ARG A 135 -13.63 -11.56 26.25
N ARG A 136 -14.74 -10.94 26.63
CA ARG A 136 -15.95 -10.86 25.80
C ARG A 136 -15.69 -9.99 24.57
N ALA A 137 -15.06 -8.83 24.76
CA ALA A 137 -14.72 -7.93 23.65
C ALA A 137 -13.80 -8.61 22.62
N MET A 138 -12.75 -9.31 23.08
CA MET A 138 -11.84 -10.06 22.20
C MET A 138 -12.55 -11.21 21.46
N LYS A 139 -13.32 -12.06 22.17
CA LYS A 139 -14.05 -13.16 21.53
C LYS A 139 -15.07 -12.67 20.51
N LYS A 140 -15.80 -11.60 20.82
CA LYS A 140 -16.76 -10.98 19.90
C LYS A 140 -16.07 -10.52 18.61
N ALA A 141 -14.97 -9.79 18.74
CA ALA A 141 -14.21 -9.29 17.59
C ALA A 141 -13.64 -10.42 16.73
N MET A 142 -13.10 -11.49 17.34
CA MET A 142 -12.61 -12.66 16.60
C MET A 142 -13.71 -13.35 15.81
N GLN A 143 -14.87 -13.56 16.41
CA GLN A 143 -16.02 -14.18 15.73
C GLN A 143 -16.55 -13.31 14.59
N SER A 144 -16.62 -11.98 14.78
CA SER A 144 -17.04 -11.07 13.70
C SER A 144 -16.07 -11.10 12.52
N ALA A 145 -14.75 -11.05 12.78
CA ALA A 145 -13.74 -11.11 11.72
C ALA A 145 -13.75 -12.44 10.97
N GLN A 146 -13.95 -13.56 11.69
CA GLN A 146 -14.05 -14.89 11.09
C GLN A 146 -15.29 -15.02 10.20
N ARG A 147 -16.45 -14.50 10.64
CA ARG A 147 -17.69 -14.45 9.85
C ARG A 147 -17.56 -13.59 8.60
N ALA A 148 -16.79 -12.50 8.68
CA ALA A 148 -16.51 -11.64 7.55
C ALA A 148 -15.54 -12.28 6.52
N GLY A 149 -14.97 -13.46 6.82
CA GLY A 149 -14.15 -14.23 5.88
C GLY A 149 -12.64 -14.15 6.12
N ALA A 150 -12.19 -13.65 7.28
CA ALA A 150 -10.77 -13.75 7.64
C ALA A 150 -10.34 -15.24 7.77
N LYS A 151 -9.16 -15.59 7.27
CA LYS A 151 -8.60 -16.96 7.37
C LYS A 151 -7.93 -17.22 8.72
N GLY A 152 -7.66 -16.14 9.46
CA GLY A 152 -7.29 -16.22 10.87
C GLY A 152 -7.13 -14.83 11.47
N ILE A 153 -7.28 -14.79 12.79
CA ILE A 153 -7.18 -13.57 13.58
C ILE A 153 -6.42 -13.87 14.87
N ARG A 154 -5.55 -12.95 15.26
CA ARG A 154 -4.92 -12.94 16.57
C ARG A 154 -5.20 -11.59 17.20
N VAL A 155 -5.66 -11.58 18.44
CA VAL A 155 -5.86 -10.37 19.24
C VAL A 155 -5.02 -10.49 20.49
N ALA A 156 -4.24 -9.47 20.81
CA ALA A 156 -3.49 -9.39 22.05
C ALA A 156 -3.81 -8.06 22.76
N CYS A 157 -4.21 -8.16 24.02
CA CYS A 157 -4.46 -7.03 24.89
C CYS A 157 -3.44 -7.04 26.03
N SER A 158 -2.76 -5.91 26.24
CA SER A 158 -1.75 -5.76 27.29
C SER A 158 -2.02 -4.52 28.12
N GLY A 159 -1.95 -4.64 29.45
CA GLY A 159 -2.13 -3.53 30.38
C GLY A 159 -2.85 -3.97 31.65
N ARG A 160 -3.50 -3.02 32.33
CA ARG A 160 -4.30 -3.27 33.55
C ARG A 160 -5.67 -3.84 33.20
N LEU A 161 -5.69 -5.09 32.74
CA LEU A 161 -6.89 -5.77 32.25
C LEU A 161 -7.90 -5.97 33.38
N GLY A 162 -9.08 -5.36 33.22
CA GLY A 162 -10.18 -5.42 34.19
C GLY A 162 -9.97 -4.55 35.44
N GLY A 163 -9.04 -3.58 35.41
CA GLY A 163 -8.75 -2.72 36.56
C GLY A 163 -7.80 -3.32 37.60
N ALA A 164 -7.23 -4.50 37.32
CA ALA A 164 -6.21 -5.10 38.16
C ALA A 164 -5.00 -4.17 38.34
N GLU A 165 -4.33 -4.25 39.48
CA GLU A 165 -3.13 -3.45 39.79
C GLU A 165 -1.95 -3.84 38.89
N MET A 166 -1.71 -5.14 38.73
CA MET A 166 -0.63 -5.66 37.90
C MET A 166 -1.01 -5.71 36.42
N SER A 167 -0.08 -5.28 35.55
CA SER A 167 -0.27 -5.40 34.11
C SER A 167 -0.19 -6.86 33.66
N ARG A 168 -1.14 -7.30 32.84
CA ARG A 168 -1.19 -8.64 32.24
C ARG A 168 -1.26 -8.52 30.73
N SER A 169 -0.77 -9.56 30.04
CA SER A 169 -0.91 -9.71 28.60
C SER A 169 -1.71 -10.97 28.31
N GLU A 170 -2.93 -10.82 27.83
CA GLU A 170 -3.73 -11.95 27.32
C GLU A 170 -3.77 -11.88 25.79
N PHE A 171 -3.69 -13.03 25.14
CA PHE A 171 -3.88 -13.12 23.70
C PHE A 171 -4.79 -14.30 23.37
N TYR A 172 -5.59 -14.12 22.33
CA TYR A 172 -6.40 -15.17 21.74
C TYR A 172 -6.11 -15.24 20.25
N ARG A 173 -6.20 -16.44 19.69
CA ARG A 173 -5.96 -16.69 18.27
C ARG A 173 -6.97 -17.70 17.77
N GLU A 174 -7.51 -17.43 16.60
CA GLU A 174 -8.42 -18.31 15.87
C GLU A 174 -7.93 -18.42 14.42
N GLY A 175 -7.99 -19.62 13.84
CA GLY A 175 -7.48 -19.88 12.51
C GLY A 175 -5.94 -19.75 12.36
N ARG A 176 -5.51 -19.45 11.13
CA ARG A 176 -4.07 -19.41 10.76
C ARG A 176 -3.56 -17.97 10.72
N VAL A 177 -2.42 -17.71 11.37
CA VAL A 177 -1.73 -16.40 11.32
C VAL A 177 -0.22 -16.62 11.13
N PRO A 178 0.24 -16.86 9.90
CA PRO A 178 1.64 -17.17 9.62
C PRO A 178 2.52 -15.91 9.53
N LEU A 179 3.03 -15.43 10.68
CA LEU A 179 3.76 -14.15 10.75
C LEU A 179 5.11 -14.14 9.99
N HIS A 180 5.78 -15.28 9.86
CA HIS A 180 7.07 -15.42 9.19
C HIS A 180 6.95 -15.53 7.67
N THR A 181 5.77 -15.88 7.15
CA THR A 181 5.55 -16.07 5.71
C THR A 181 5.36 -14.71 5.04
N LEU A 182 6.25 -14.34 4.12
CA LEU A 182 6.21 -13.05 3.43
C LEU A 182 5.03 -12.90 2.47
N ARG A 183 4.66 -13.98 1.76
CA ARG A 183 3.50 -13.97 0.84
C ARG A 183 2.13 -13.85 1.53
N ALA A 184 2.10 -14.00 2.86
CA ALA A 184 0.86 -13.93 3.61
C ALA A 184 0.39 -12.46 3.73
N ASN A 185 -0.80 -12.17 3.24
CA ASN A 185 -1.48 -10.88 3.43
C ASN A 185 -1.97 -10.78 4.88
N ILE A 186 -1.13 -10.15 5.70
CA ILE A 186 -1.42 -9.93 7.12
C ILE A 186 -1.55 -8.44 7.35
N ASP A 187 -2.74 -8.06 7.78
CA ASP A 187 -3.04 -6.73 8.25
C ASP A 187 -2.78 -6.63 9.76
N TYR A 188 -2.25 -5.49 10.19
CA TYR A 188 -1.87 -5.23 11.57
C TYR A 188 -2.43 -3.89 12.05
N GLY A 189 -3.21 -3.95 13.12
CA GLY A 189 -3.79 -2.78 13.77
C GLY A 189 -3.29 -2.64 15.20
N PHE A 190 -3.03 -1.40 15.61
CA PHE A 190 -2.71 -1.06 16.99
C PHE A 190 -3.54 0.13 17.42
N TYR A 191 -4.18 -0.01 18.59
CA TYR A 191 -4.92 1.07 19.21
C TYR A 191 -4.79 1.00 20.73
N GLU A 192 -4.78 2.16 21.37
CA GLU A 192 -4.67 2.28 22.82
C GLU A 192 -6.01 2.69 23.42
N ALA A 193 -6.59 1.82 24.24
CA ALA A 193 -7.79 2.15 24.99
C ALA A 193 -7.43 3.05 26.17
N LYS A 194 -8.05 4.22 26.23
CA LYS A 194 -7.94 5.16 27.37
C LYS A 194 -8.96 4.71 28.42
N THR A 195 -8.49 4.19 29.55
CA THR A 195 -9.33 3.76 30.67
C THR A 195 -8.99 4.59 31.92
N THR A 196 -9.86 4.56 32.93
CA THR A 196 -9.64 5.26 34.20
C THR A 196 -8.37 4.81 34.93
N PHE A 197 -8.01 3.53 34.78
CA PHE A 197 -6.87 2.92 35.46
C PHE A 197 -5.55 3.05 34.68
N GLY A 198 -5.59 3.61 33.47
CA GLY A 198 -4.43 3.75 32.59
C GLY A 198 -4.76 3.38 31.15
N ARG A 199 -3.74 2.95 30.40
CA ARG A 199 -3.86 2.65 28.97
C ARG A 199 -3.74 1.15 28.74
N ILE A 200 -4.64 0.60 27.94
CA ILE A 200 -4.61 -0.81 27.52
C ILE A 200 -4.25 -0.84 26.04
N GLY A 201 -3.13 -1.46 25.70
CA GLY A 201 -2.73 -1.64 24.30
C GLY A 201 -3.46 -2.82 23.68
N VAL A 202 -4.12 -2.60 22.55
CA VAL A 202 -4.79 -3.63 21.75
C VAL A 202 -4.05 -3.79 20.44
N LYS A 203 -3.53 -4.99 20.19
CA LYS A 203 -2.84 -5.38 18.96
C LYS A 203 -3.66 -6.45 18.25
N VAL A 204 -3.94 -6.24 16.97
CA VAL A 204 -4.73 -7.16 16.16
C VAL A 204 -3.94 -7.53 14.91
N TRP A 205 -3.91 -8.83 14.60
CA TRP A 205 -3.37 -9.37 13.35
C TRP A 205 -4.50 -10.11 12.64
N ILE A 206 -4.74 -9.77 11.37
CA ILE A 206 -5.76 -10.42 10.55
C ILE A 206 -5.10 -10.98 9.30
N TYR A 207 -5.24 -12.27 9.07
CA TYR A 207 -4.76 -12.96 7.88
C TYR A 207 -5.89 -13.07 6.86
N LYS A 208 -5.74 -12.35 5.74
CA LYS A 208 -6.75 -12.31 4.66
C LYS A 208 -6.51 -13.41 3.61
N GLY A 209 -5.29 -13.96 3.53
CA GLY A 209 -4.91 -15.00 2.57
C GLY A 209 -3.48 -14.84 2.10
N ASP A 210 -3.01 -15.77 1.27
CA ASP A 210 -1.72 -15.63 0.57
C ASP A 210 -1.98 -14.81 -0.69
N VAL A 211 -1.15 -13.78 -0.94
CA VAL A 211 -1.20 -13.03 -2.21
C VAL A 211 -0.39 -13.79 -3.24
N THR A 212 -1.03 -14.25 -4.32
CA THR A 212 -0.31 -14.88 -5.42
C THR A 212 0.13 -13.82 -6.42
N ALA A 213 1.28 -13.97 -7.07
CA ALA A 213 1.79 -13.01 -8.07
C ALA A 213 0.78 -12.69 -9.19
N LYS A 214 -0.10 -13.64 -9.53
CA LYS A 214 -1.21 -13.45 -10.49
C LYS A 214 -2.27 -12.45 -9.99
N GLU A 215 -2.61 -12.49 -8.71
CA GLU A 215 -3.61 -11.59 -8.10
C GLU A 215 -3.02 -10.18 -7.95
N LEU A 216 -1.72 -10.08 -7.64
CA LEU A 216 -1.01 -8.79 -7.60
C LEU A 216 -0.97 -8.14 -8.99
N ALA A 217 -0.70 -8.91 -10.04
CA ALA A 217 -0.71 -8.43 -11.43
C ALA A 217 -2.13 -8.03 -11.89
N GLN A 218 -3.17 -8.77 -11.48
CA GLN A 218 -4.55 -8.43 -11.77
C GLN A 218 -5.01 -7.17 -11.02
N GLN A 219 -4.61 -6.98 -9.77
CA GLN A 219 -4.89 -5.76 -9.01
C GLN A 219 -4.16 -4.55 -9.61
N ALA A 220 -2.91 -4.73 -10.07
CA ALA A 220 -2.17 -3.70 -10.79
C ALA A 220 -2.82 -3.36 -12.16
N ALA A 221 -3.41 -4.34 -12.84
CA ALA A 221 -4.11 -4.14 -14.11
C ALA A 221 -5.54 -3.57 -13.95
N ALA A 222 -6.22 -3.88 -12.84
CA ALA A 222 -7.56 -3.38 -12.51
C ALA A 222 -7.54 -2.02 -11.81
N ALA A 223 -6.37 -1.55 -11.34
CA ALA A 223 -6.20 -0.17 -10.94
C ALA A 223 -6.53 0.72 -12.15
N PRO A 224 -7.44 1.71 -12.02
CA PRO A 224 -7.77 2.58 -13.14
C PRO A 224 -6.47 3.17 -13.66
N SER A 225 -6.21 3.01 -14.96
CA SER A 225 -5.04 3.55 -15.65
C SER A 225 -4.81 4.98 -15.17
N ARG A 226 -3.84 5.12 -14.25
CA ARG A 226 -3.44 6.41 -13.71
C ARG A 226 -2.87 7.17 -14.90
N GLY A 227 -3.62 8.18 -15.35
CA GLY A 227 -3.53 8.76 -16.68
C GLY A 227 -2.10 8.87 -17.21
N ARG A 228 -1.74 7.96 -18.11
CA ARG A 228 -0.67 8.21 -19.08
C ARG A 228 -1.26 9.06 -20.20
N GLY A 229 -1.64 10.29 -19.86
CA GLY A 229 -1.88 11.33 -20.85
C GLY A 229 -0.55 11.68 -21.50
N GLY A 230 -0.41 11.40 -22.79
CA GLY A 230 0.75 11.83 -23.57
C GLY A 230 1.09 10.92 -24.74
N ASP A 231 0.12 10.53 -25.56
CA ASP A 231 0.44 10.20 -26.95
C ASP A 231 0.91 11.48 -27.63
N ARG A 232 2.22 11.50 -27.85
CA ARG A 232 2.98 12.56 -28.51
C ARG A 232 2.34 12.86 -29.87
N PRO A 233 2.13 14.14 -30.24
CA PRO A 233 1.75 14.47 -31.60
C PRO A 233 2.84 13.96 -32.56
N GLY A 234 2.43 13.21 -33.57
CA GLY A 234 3.29 12.70 -34.62
C GLY A 234 4.14 13.81 -35.22
N ARG A 235 5.46 13.64 -35.14
CA ARG A 235 6.45 14.45 -35.84
C ARG A 235 6.18 14.35 -37.35
N PRO A 236 5.87 15.45 -38.07
CA PRO A 236 5.66 15.39 -39.51
C PRO A 236 6.94 14.90 -40.21
N GLY A 237 6.76 13.99 -41.15
CA GLY A 237 7.81 13.23 -41.83
C GLY A 237 8.87 14.12 -42.48
N GLY A 238 10.11 13.64 -42.36
CA GLY A 238 11.29 14.24 -42.96
C GLY A 238 11.20 14.30 -44.49
N ASP A 239 11.52 15.48 -44.98
CA ASP A 239 11.78 15.88 -46.35
C ASP A 239 12.86 14.96 -46.97
N ARG A 240 12.44 13.94 -47.72
CA ARG A 240 13.33 13.11 -48.55
C ARG A 240 13.78 13.94 -49.74
N ARG A 241 14.79 14.78 -49.52
CA ARG A 241 15.53 15.45 -50.60
C ARG A 241 16.26 14.39 -51.42
N ARG A 242 15.73 14.17 -52.63
CA ARG A 242 16.46 13.62 -53.79
C ARG A 242 17.81 14.33 -53.89
N ARG A 243 18.88 13.59 -53.69
CA ARG A 243 20.22 13.98 -54.13
C ARG A 243 20.83 12.77 -54.81
N ASN A 244 20.60 12.65 -56.11
CA ASN A 244 21.44 11.83 -56.96
C ASN A 244 21.54 12.53 -58.30
N ASP A 245 22.60 13.34 -58.44
CA ASP A 245 23.10 13.86 -59.70
C ASP A 245 24.57 14.26 -59.47
N ARG A 246 25.50 13.36 -59.82
CA ARG A 246 26.71 13.70 -60.59
C ARG A 246 27.43 12.44 -61.11
N PRO A 247 28.08 12.51 -62.30
CA PRO A 247 28.41 11.35 -63.14
C PRO A 247 29.92 11.02 -63.27
N ALA A 248 30.19 9.89 -63.95
CA ALA A 248 31.41 9.46 -64.67
C ALA A 248 32.65 9.06 -63.83
N ALA A 249 33.46 8.04 -64.14
CA ALA A 249 33.53 7.00 -65.19
C ALA A 249 34.63 5.97 -64.82
N GLU A 250 34.57 4.76 -65.42
CA GLU A 250 35.65 3.76 -65.68
C GLU A 250 36.32 3.06 -64.46
N ALA A 251 36.59 1.73 -64.41
CA ALA A 251 36.82 0.71 -65.44
C ALA A 251 36.39 -0.72 -64.96
N ALA A 252 36.20 -1.63 -65.93
CA ALA A 252 35.71 -3.03 -65.83
C ALA A 252 36.82 -4.07 -65.48
N PRO A 253 36.61 -5.40 -65.65
CA PRO A 253 35.72 -6.32 -64.93
C PRO A 253 36.49 -7.52 -64.31
N ALA A 254 35.85 -8.33 -63.44
CA ALA A 254 36.44 -9.57 -62.91
C ALA A 254 35.53 -10.80 -63.09
N ALA A 255 36.04 -11.71 -63.93
CA ALA A 255 36.10 -13.17 -63.85
C ALA A 255 34.84 -14.05 -63.69
N VAL A 256 34.84 -15.08 -64.56
CA VAL A 256 33.87 -16.17 -64.77
C VAL A 256 34.23 -17.40 -63.94
N GLU A 257 33.22 -18.21 -63.63
CA GLU A 257 33.20 -19.53 -62.96
C GLU A 257 34.19 -20.60 -63.48
N ALA A 258 34.60 -21.49 -62.56
CA ALA A 258 34.48 -22.98 -62.55
C ALA A 258 35.66 -23.64 -61.77
N PRO A 259 35.64 -24.96 -61.44
CA PRO A 259 34.83 -25.60 -60.40
C PRO A 259 35.68 -26.43 -59.39
N ALA A 260 34.97 -27.12 -58.49
CA ALA A 260 35.46 -27.96 -57.40
C ALA A 260 36.31 -29.17 -57.81
N ALA A 261 37.28 -29.51 -56.95
CA ALA A 261 38.04 -30.75 -56.92
C ALA A 261 38.28 -31.18 -55.45
N GLU A 262 38.56 -32.46 -55.29
CA GLU A 262 38.22 -33.40 -54.22
C GLU A 262 39.38 -33.70 -53.23
N ALA A 263 39.08 -34.50 -52.19
CA ALA A 263 39.98 -35.23 -51.27
C ALA A 263 40.50 -34.46 -50.02
N ALA A 264 40.58 -35.00 -48.79
CA ALA A 264 40.40 -36.35 -48.25
C ALA A 264 40.11 -36.28 -46.73
N ALA A 265 39.37 -37.27 -46.21
CA ALA A 265 39.28 -37.61 -44.79
C ALA A 265 40.18 -38.83 -44.50
N PRO A 266 40.77 -38.98 -43.31
CA PRO A 266 41.43 -40.22 -42.91
C PRO A 266 40.47 -41.16 -42.15
N ALA A 267 40.64 -42.45 -42.43
CA ALA A 267 39.96 -43.59 -41.82
C ALA A 267 40.78 -44.21 -40.66
N ALA A 268 40.08 -44.86 -39.71
CA ALA A 268 40.49 -46.05 -38.93
C ALA A 268 39.30 -46.41 -38.00
N GLU A 269 38.48 -47.44 -38.26
CA GLU A 269 38.66 -48.91 -38.15
C GLU A 269 38.44 -49.53 -36.75
N GLY A 270 37.60 -50.59 -36.73
CA GLY A 270 37.47 -51.63 -35.71
C GLY A 270 36.17 -51.57 -34.88
N GLY A 271 35.29 -52.56 -34.82
CA GLY A 271 35.25 -53.93 -35.33
C GLY A 271 33.94 -54.60 -34.89
N GLN A 272 33.42 -55.55 -35.66
CA GLN A 272 32.25 -56.38 -35.36
C GLN A 272 32.68 -57.71 -34.75
N ALA A 273 32.01 -58.14 -33.67
CA ALA A 273 31.43 -59.47 -33.45
C ALA A 273 30.71 -59.47 -32.08
#